data_AF-A0A9W3CX81-F1
#
_entry.id   AF-A0A9W3CX81-F1
#
_cell.length_a   1.000
_cell.length_b   1.000
_cell.length_c   1.000
_cell.angle_alpha   90.00
_cell.angle_beta   90.00
_cell.angle_gamma   90.00
#
_symmetry.space_group_name_H-M   'P 1'
#
loop_
_entity.id
_entity.type
_entity.pdbx_description
1 polymer ?
#
loop_
_entity_poly.entity_id
_entity_poly.type
_entity_poly.pdbx_seq_one_letter_code
_entity_poly.pdbx_strand_id
1 'polypeptide(L)'
;MADEWTQSHSGNLPLTREEKKEFKDLVKSKMISMDEDNYKEAIEAAFKVFAPREISSEIQQISNDACAEASSNSSDFGVMVAALKEFVSNEGGGEAPLEGSIPDMTSSTEYRMVEEEFSNPSVTEIQKCLADEDYRCEHKQKHHLV
;
A
#
# COMPACT_ATOMS: atom_id res chain seq x y z
N MET A 1 -9.70 -10.60 -9.51
CA MET A 1 -8.95 -11.87 -9.44
C MET A 1 -8.46 -12.18 -8.05
N ALA A 2 -7.73 -11.27 -7.38
CA ALA A 2 -7.34 -11.45 -5.97
C ALA A 2 -8.56 -11.67 -5.06
N ASP A 3 -9.63 -10.88 -5.22
CA ASP A 3 -10.85 -11.07 -4.42
C ASP A 3 -11.58 -12.39 -4.72
N GLU A 4 -11.58 -12.82 -5.98
CA GLU A 4 -12.16 -14.11 -6.38
C GLU A 4 -11.36 -15.29 -5.78
N TRP A 5 -10.04 -15.13 -5.73
CA TRP A 5 -9.16 -16.08 -5.06
C TRP A 5 -9.43 -16.14 -3.56
N THR A 6 -9.44 -15.00 -2.87
CA THR A 6 -9.62 -14.96 -1.40
C THR A 6 -10.99 -15.49 -0.98
N GLN A 7 -12.05 -15.23 -1.76
CA GLN A 7 -13.38 -15.80 -1.51
C GLN A 7 -13.41 -17.33 -1.56
N SER A 8 -12.58 -17.95 -2.41
CA SER A 8 -12.46 -19.41 -2.52
C SER A 8 -11.43 -20.02 -1.57
N HIS A 9 -10.53 -19.22 -0.97
CA HIS A 9 -9.40 -19.66 -0.15
C HIS A 9 -9.43 -19.12 1.28
N SER A 10 -10.64 -18.93 1.84
CA SER A 10 -10.84 -18.50 3.23
C SER A 10 -10.13 -17.19 3.59
N GLY A 11 -10.08 -16.24 2.65
CA GLY A 11 -9.43 -14.95 2.82
C GLY A 11 -7.93 -14.93 2.53
N ASN A 12 -7.30 -16.08 2.25
CA ASN A 12 -5.85 -16.16 2.10
C ASN A 12 -5.38 -15.90 0.66
N LEU A 13 -4.23 -15.26 0.54
CA LEU A 13 -3.49 -15.11 -0.71
C LEU A 13 -2.72 -16.40 -1.04
N PRO A 14 -2.30 -16.61 -2.30
CA PRO A 14 -1.50 -17.79 -2.67
C PRO A 14 -0.18 -17.88 -1.88
N LEU A 15 0.08 -19.00 -1.19
CA LEU A 15 1.30 -19.16 -0.37
C LEU A 15 2.24 -20.18 -0.99
N THR A 16 1.70 -21.35 -1.31
CA THR A 16 2.44 -22.48 -1.87
C THR A 16 2.76 -22.27 -3.35
N ARG A 17 3.71 -23.03 -3.87
CA ARG A 17 4.05 -22.98 -5.29
C ARG A 17 2.87 -23.39 -6.15
N GLU A 18 2.11 -24.37 -5.67
CA GLU A 18 0.92 -24.92 -6.30
C GLU A 18 -0.18 -23.87 -6.36
N GLU A 19 -0.51 -23.22 -5.24
CA GLU A 19 -1.49 -22.11 -5.21
C GLU A 19 -1.06 -20.93 -6.08
N LYS A 20 0.24 -20.57 -6.08
CA LYS A 20 0.76 -19.50 -6.94
C LYS A 20 0.60 -19.82 -8.42
N LYS A 21 0.70 -21.10 -8.80
CA LYS A 21 0.43 -21.57 -10.15
C LYS A 21 -1.07 -21.52 -10.45
N GLU A 22 -1.90 -22.03 -9.56
CA GLU A 22 -3.36 -22.02 -9.70
C GLU A 22 -3.91 -20.59 -9.83
N PHE A 23 -3.36 -19.64 -9.09
CA PHE A 23 -3.70 -18.23 -9.23
C PHE A 23 -3.35 -17.68 -10.62
N LYS A 24 -2.17 -18.02 -11.15
CA LYS A 24 -1.78 -17.63 -12.52
C LYS A 24 -2.70 -18.27 -13.57
N ASP A 25 -3.07 -19.54 -13.36
CA ASP A 25 -4.01 -20.25 -14.23
C ASP A 25 -5.42 -19.64 -14.16
N LEU A 26 -5.86 -19.17 -12.99
CA LEU A 26 -7.10 -18.41 -12.81
C LEU A 26 -7.09 -17.12 -13.63
N VAL A 27 -6.04 -16.30 -13.53
CA VAL A 27 -5.91 -15.07 -14.32
C VAL A 27 -5.93 -15.40 -15.81
N LYS A 28 -5.20 -16.43 -16.23
CA LYS A 28 -5.14 -16.88 -17.62
C LYS A 28 -6.48 -17.38 -18.14
N SER A 29 -7.30 -18.02 -17.31
CA SER A 29 -8.61 -18.55 -17.70
C SER A 29 -9.61 -17.47 -18.12
N LYS A 30 -9.35 -16.21 -17.75
CA LYS A 30 -10.22 -15.05 -18.02
C LYS A 30 -9.81 -14.31 -19.29
N MET A 31 -8.68 -14.69 -19.88
CA MET A 31 -8.21 -14.21 -21.17
C MET A 31 -9.13 -14.75 -22.28
N ILE A 32 -9.65 -13.87 -23.12
CA ILE A 32 -10.53 -14.21 -24.25
C ILE A 32 -9.70 -14.51 -25.49
N SER A 33 -8.60 -13.76 -25.70
CA SER A 33 -7.75 -13.87 -26.89
C SER A 33 -6.26 -13.87 -26.56
N MET A 34 -5.44 -14.49 -27.42
CA MET A 34 -4.01 -14.64 -27.21
C MET A 34 -3.19 -13.34 -27.35
N ASP A 35 -3.78 -12.29 -27.90
CA ASP A 35 -3.19 -10.97 -28.13
C ASP A 35 -3.53 -9.95 -27.01
N GLU A 36 -4.07 -10.41 -25.88
CA GLU A 36 -4.36 -9.56 -24.73
C GLU A 36 -3.12 -9.34 -23.84
N ASP A 37 -2.32 -8.33 -24.19
CA ASP A 37 -1.05 -8.02 -23.51
C ASP A 37 -1.26 -7.62 -22.04
N ASN A 38 -2.38 -6.98 -21.70
CA ASN A 38 -2.75 -6.68 -20.31
C ASN A 38 -2.81 -7.94 -19.42
N TYR A 39 -3.37 -9.05 -19.91
CA TYR A 39 -3.44 -10.31 -19.17
C TYR A 39 -2.07 -11.00 -19.11
N LYS A 40 -1.25 -10.90 -20.15
CA LYS A 40 0.12 -11.42 -20.13
C LYS A 40 0.94 -10.71 -19.06
N GLU A 41 0.91 -9.38 -19.06
CA GLU A 41 1.55 -8.55 -18.02
C GLU A 41 1.02 -8.89 -16.63
N ALA A 42 -0.30 -9.06 -16.46
CA ALA A 42 -0.89 -9.42 -15.18
C ALA A 42 -0.42 -10.81 -14.68
N ILE A 43 -0.25 -11.79 -15.55
CA ILE A 43 0.26 -13.14 -15.20
C ILE A 43 1.74 -13.07 -14.80
N GLU A 44 2.54 -12.28 -15.51
CA GLU A 44 3.95 -12.06 -15.21
C GLU A 44 4.12 -11.33 -13.88
N ALA A 45 3.30 -10.30 -13.64
CA ALA A 45 3.28 -9.51 -12.41
C ALA A 45 2.46 -10.14 -11.28
N ALA A 46 1.83 -11.29 -11.48
CA ALA A 46 0.95 -11.93 -10.48
C ALA A 46 1.64 -12.17 -9.14
N PHE A 47 2.97 -12.29 -9.13
CA PHE A 47 3.73 -12.42 -7.88
C PHE A 47 3.59 -11.23 -6.93
N LYS A 48 3.31 -10.03 -7.45
CA LYS A 48 3.08 -8.84 -6.63
C LYS A 48 1.84 -8.98 -5.74
N VAL A 49 0.89 -9.86 -6.09
CA VAL A 49 -0.30 -10.15 -5.28
C VAL A 49 0.04 -10.90 -4.00
N PHE A 50 1.03 -11.79 -4.06
CA PHE A 50 1.40 -12.69 -2.95
C PHE A 50 2.83 -12.50 -2.45
N ALA A 51 3.48 -11.40 -2.86
CA ALA A 51 4.76 -11.00 -2.31
C ALA A 51 4.54 -10.48 -0.88
N PRO A 52 5.35 -10.92 0.09
CA PRO A 52 5.34 -10.33 1.42
C PRO A 52 5.57 -8.81 1.33
N ARG A 53 4.79 -8.03 2.05
CA ARG A 53 4.92 -6.56 2.13
C ARG A 53 5.85 -6.13 3.27
N GLU A 54 6.82 -6.98 3.58
CA GLU A 54 7.67 -6.84 4.76
C GLU A 54 8.78 -5.82 4.53
N ILE A 55 9.10 -5.09 5.59
CA ILE A 55 10.28 -4.21 5.63
C ILE A 55 11.54 -5.07 5.64
N SER A 56 12.50 -4.75 4.78
CA SER A 56 13.76 -5.50 4.69
C SER A 56 14.52 -5.50 6.03
N SER A 57 15.31 -6.55 6.26
CA SER A 57 16.10 -6.70 7.48
C SER A 57 17.06 -5.52 7.73
N GLU A 58 17.57 -4.91 6.67
CA GLU A 58 18.48 -3.77 6.72
C GLU A 58 17.76 -2.53 7.26
N ILE A 59 16.54 -2.27 6.79
CA ILE A 59 15.73 -1.13 7.26
C ILE A 59 15.26 -1.37 8.69
N GLN A 60 14.92 -2.61 9.05
CA GLN A 60 14.62 -2.96 10.45
C GLN A 60 15.82 -2.74 11.36
N GLN A 61 17.04 -3.08 10.93
CA GLN A 61 18.26 -2.81 11.70
C GLN A 61 18.50 -1.31 11.89
N ILE A 62 18.36 -0.51 10.82
CA ILE A 62 18.53 0.95 10.89
C ILE A 62 17.50 1.58 11.83
N SER A 63 16.25 1.13 11.78
CA SER A 63 15.16 1.60 12.65
C SER A 63 15.34 1.24 14.13
N ASN A 64 15.98 0.10 14.40
CA ASN A 64 16.23 -0.39 15.76
C ASN A 64 17.55 0.11 16.35
N ASP A 65 18.40 0.78 15.58
CA ASP A 65 19.65 1.35 16.07
C ASP A 65 19.40 2.54 17.02
N ALA A 66 20.31 2.75 17.97
CA ALA A 66 20.22 3.79 19.01
C ALA A 66 20.21 5.23 18.45
N CYS A 67 20.49 5.40 17.16
CA CYS A 67 20.40 6.66 16.43
C CYS A 67 18.94 7.11 16.14
N ALA A 68 17.96 6.24 16.38
CA ALA A 68 16.52 6.52 16.17
C ALA A 68 15.83 7.21 17.37
N GLU A 69 16.56 7.56 18.44
CA GLU A 69 16.01 8.32 19.57
C GLU A 69 16.14 9.82 19.29
N ALA A 70 15.01 10.49 19.06
CA ALA A 70 14.95 11.93 18.78
C ALA A 70 15.43 12.74 20.00
N SER A 71 16.71 13.11 19.98
CA SER A 71 17.30 14.06 20.93
C SER A 71 17.59 15.37 20.22
N SER A 72 17.76 16.47 20.98
CA SER A 72 18.03 17.80 20.42
C SER A 72 19.32 17.91 19.58
N ASN A 73 20.12 16.84 19.50
CA ASN A 73 21.36 16.74 18.72
C ASN A 73 21.30 15.68 17.59
N SER A 74 20.13 15.11 17.30
CA SER A 74 19.99 14.12 16.22
C SER A 74 20.24 14.75 14.85
N SER A 75 20.85 14.00 13.92
CA SER A 75 20.95 14.41 12.52
C SER A 75 19.58 14.38 11.84
N ASP A 76 19.40 15.14 10.75
CA ASP A 76 18.18 15.10 9.93
C ASP A 76 17.82 13.67 9.51
N PHE A 77 18.83 12.85 9.22
CA PHE A 77 18.66 11.42 8.93
C PHE A 77 18.07 10.64 10.12
N GLY A 78 18.56 10.87 11.34
CA GLY A 78 18.03 10.23 12.55
C GLY A 78 16.57 10.61 12.81
N VAL A 79 16.20 11.87 12.55
CA VAL A 79 14.80 12.32 12.63
C VAL A 79 13.92 11.60 11.60
N MET A 80 14.39 11.44 10.36
CA MET A 80 13.66 10.70 9.33
C MET A 80 13.50 9.22 9.67
N VAL A 81 14.53 8.57 10.22
CA VAL A 81 14.47 7.17 10.66
C VAL A 81 13.51 7.00 11.84
N ALA A 82 13.52 7.94 12.80
CA ALA A 82 12.59 7.94 13.92
C ALA A 82 11.13 8.10 13.44
N ALA A 83 10.87 9.03 12.51
CA ALA A 83 9.55 9.21 11.91
C ALA A 83 9.09 7.96 11.13
N LEU A 84 9.99 7.31 10.39
CA LEU A 84 9.69 6.06 9.69
C LEU A 84 9.34 4.94 10.69
N LYS A 85 10.09 4.82 11.78
CA LYS A 85 9.83 3.85 12.85
C LYS A 85 8.47 4.06 13.51
N GLU A 86 8.13 5.32 13.80
CA GLU A 86 6.85 5.72 14.36
C GLU A 86 5.70 5.36 13.41
N PHE A 87 5.84 5.72 12.13
CA PHE A 87 4.85 5.38 11.09
C PHE A 87 4.60 3.87 11.03
N VAL A 88 5.66 3.07 10.89
CA VAL A 88 5.55 1.61 10.78
C VAL A 88 4.83 1.00 11.99
N SER A 89 5.07 1.54 13.19
CA SER A 89 4.50 1.02 14.44
C SER A 89 3.04 1.44 14.66
N ASN A 90 2.64 2.59 14.09
CA ASN A 90 1.34 3.21 14.30
C ASN A 90 0.47 3.14 13.04
N GLU A 91 0.62 4.07 12.10
CA GLU A 91 -0.24 4.19 10.92
C GLU A 91 -0.02 3.09 9.88
N GLY A 92 1.22 2.62 9.74
CA GLY A 92 1.67 1.71 8.68
C GLY A 92 1.34 0.24 8.91
N GLY A 93 0.85 -0.16 10.09
CA GLY A 93 0.47 -1.55 10.37
C GLY A 93 1.60 -2.57 10.20
N GLY A 94 2.86 -2.16 10.42
CA GLY A 94 4.05 -2.97 10.20
C GLY A 94 4.67 -2.86 8.79
N GLU A 95 4.08 -2.07 7.90
CA GLU A 95 4.58 -1.84 6.54
C GLU A 95 5.19 -0.44 6.40
N ALA A 96 6.09 -0.27 5.42
CA ALA A 96 6.64 1.03 5.06
C ALA A 96 5.58 1.92 4.39
N PRO A 97 5.78 3.26 4.35
CA PRO A 97 4.92 4.15 3.58
C PRO A 97 4.79 3.69 2.12
N LEU A 98 3.59 3.81 1.56
CA LEU A 98 3.30 3.41 0.18
C LEU A 98 4.17 4.17 -0.82
N GLU A 99 4.67 3.45 -1.82
CA GLU A 99 5.38 4.05 -2.94
C GLU A 99 4.38 4.84 -3.79
N GLY A 100 4.60 6.15 -3.89
CA GLY A 100 3.73 7.07 -4.64
C GLY A 100 3.91 7.00 -6.15
N SER A 101 4.15 5.81 -6.71
CA SER A 101 4.25 5.63 -8.15
C SER A 101 3.79 4.23 -8.56
N ILE A 102 3.04 4.15 -9.65
CA ILE A 102 2.61 2.90 -10.27
C ILE A 102 3.39 2.75 -11.59
N PRO A 103 3.94 1.57 -11.90
CA PRO A 103 4.56 1.32 -13.20
C PRO A 103 3.52 1.35 -14.32
N ASP A 104 3.94 1.72 -15.53
CA ASP A 104 3.10 1.70 -16.73
C ASP A 104 2.37 0.35 -16.90
N MET A 105 1.12 0.39 -17.37
CA MET A 105 0.27 -0.79 -17.54
C MET A 105 -0.53 -0.71 -18.83
N THR A 106 -0.55 -1.81 -19.59
CA THR A 106 -1.38 -1.91 -20.80
C THR A 106 -2.86 -1.87 -20.42
N SER A 107 -3.51 -0.74 -20.68
CA SER A 107 -4.91 -0.48 -20.33
C SER A 107 -5.55 0.56 -21.26
N SER A 108 -6.86 0.73 -21.18
CA SER A 108 -7.53 1.85 -21.87
C SER A 108 -7.21 3.18 -21.18
N THR A 109 -7.20 4.27 -21.94
CA THR A 109 -6.84 5.62 -21.46
C THR A 109 -7.66 6.11 -20.25
N GLU A 110 -8.90 5.61 -20.09
CA GLU A 110 -9.76 5.88 -18.93
C GLU A 110 -9.11 5.48 -17.58
N TYR A 111 -8.17 4.54 -17.57
CA TYR A 111 -7.52 4.07 -16.35
C TYR A 111 -6.31 4.89 -15.90
N ARG A 112 -5.90 5.93 -16.66
CA ARG A 112 -4.79 6.83 -16.23
C ARG A 112 -5.06 7.52 -14.89
N MET A 113 -6.32 7.74 -14.54
CA MET A 113 -6.70 8.34 -13.24
C MET A 113 -6.18 7.53 -12.04
N VAL A 114 -5.97 6.21 -12.20
CA VAL A 114 -5.40 5.34 -11.17
C VAL A 114 -3.95 5.72 -10.87
N GLU A 115 -3.15 6.02 -11.89
CA GLU A 115 -1.76 6.48 -11.71
C GLU A 115 -1.70 7.86 -11.04
N GLU A 116 -2.64 8.74 -11.38
CA GLU A 116 -2.73 10.10 -10.82
C GLU A 116 -3.08 10.08 -9.32
N GLU A 117 -3.96 9.15 -8.89
CA GLU A 117 -4.34 8.97 -7.48
C GLU A 117 -3.15 8.52 -6.62
N PHE A 118 -2.35 7.55 -7.10
CA PHE A 118 -1.20 7.04 -6.37
C PHE A 118 0.01 7.97 -6.41
N SER A 119 0.15 8.80 -7.45
CA SER A 119 1.22 9.79 -7.53
C SER A 119 1.01 10.98 -6.60
N ASN A 120 -0.24 11.26 -6.22
CA ASN A 120 -0.60 12.38 -5.35
C ASN A 120 -1.54 11.94 -4.21
N PRO A 121 -1.11 11.00 -3.33
CA PRO A 121 -1.98 10.48 -2.27
C PRO A 121 -2.39 11.59 -1.29
N SER A 122 -1.54 12.61 -1.12
CA SER A 122 -1.82 13.78 -0.30
C SER A 122 -3.03 14.59 -0.79
N VAL A 123 -3.33 14.65 -2.09
CA VAL A 123 -4.51 15.38 -2.58
C VAL A 123 -5.78 14.66 -2.16
N THR A 124 -5.81 13.33 -2.24
CA THR A 124 -6.99 12.51 -1.90
C THR A 124 -7.19 12.38 -0.40
N GLU A 125 -6.12 12.25 0.40
CA GLU A 125 -6.19 12.25 1.86
C GLU A 125 -6.52 13.64 2.40
N ILE A 126 -5.91 14.71 1.88
CA ILE A 126 -6.26 16.09 2.25
C ILE A 126 -7.68 16.41 1.79
N GLN A 127 -8.14 15.97 0.61
CA GLN A 127 -9.53 16.15 0.18
C GLN A 127 -10.51 15.33 1.03
N LYS A 128 -10.18 14.11 1.46
CA LYS A 128 -10.99 13.35 2.43
C LYS A 128 -11.06 14.07 3.78
N CYS A 129 -9.91 14.50 4.32
CA CYS A 129 -9.84 15.31 5.55
C CYS A 129 -10.56 16.66 5.43
N LEU A 130 -10.63 17.25 4.23
CA LEU A 130 -11.33 18.51 3.98
C LEU A 130 -12.82 18.30 3.63
N ALA A 131 -13.20 17.13 3.12
CA ALA A 131 -14.58 16.76 2.81
C ALA A 131 -15.32 16.14 4.00
N ASP A 132 -14.59 15.63 5.00
CA ASP A 132 -15.12 15.26 6.30
C ASP A 132 -15.45 16.52 7.11
N GLU A 133 -16.58 17.14 6.79
CA GLU A 133 -17.21 18.19 7.61
C GLU A 133 -17.53 17.70 9.05
N ASP A 134 -17.46 16.40 9.32
CA ASP A 134 -17.69 15.82 10.65
C ASP A 134 -16.51 15.98 11.62
N TYR A 135 -15.27 16.24 11.16
CA TYR A 135 -14.14 16.48 12.08
C TYR A 135 -14.16 17.88 12.74
N ARG A 136 -15.02 18.80 12.27
CA ARG A 136 -15.21 20.13 12.89
C ARG A 136 -16.20 20.14 14.06
N CYS A 137 -17.00 19.09 14.24
CA CYS A 137 -18.10 19.11 15.22
C CYS A 137 -17.68 18.61 16.60
N GLU A 138 -16.76 17.64 16.72
CA GLU A 138 -16.41 17.05 18.02
C GLU A 138 -15.51 17.94 18.89
N HIS A 139 -14.78 18.89 18.31
CA HIS A 139 -13.92 19.81 19.07
C HIS A 139 -14.59 21.12 19.52
N LYS A 140 -15.82 21.41 19.06
CA LYS A 140 -16.56 22.62 19.47
C LYS A 140 -17.55 22.43 20.61
N GLN A 141 -17.78 21.20 21.10
CA GLN A 141 -18.72 20.94 22.21
C GLN A 141 -18.08 20.84 23.60
N LYS A 142 -16.75 20.92 23.75
CA LYS A 142 -16.09 20.92 25.08
C LYS A 142 -15.87 22.31 25.72
N HIS A 143 -16.32 23.39 25.08
CA HIS A 143 -16.15 24.76 25.61
C HIS A 143 -17.47 25.50 25.91
N HIS A 144 -18.59 24.80 26.11
CA HIS A 144 -19.86 25.44 26.51
C HIS A 144 -20.58 24.80 27.70
N LEU A 145 -19.84 24.15 28.59
CA LEU A 145 -20.34 23.77 29.92
C LEU A 145 -19.32 24.20 30.99
N VAL A 146 -19.30 25.51 31.25
CA VAL A 146 -19.26 26.13 32.59
C VAL A 146 -20.14 27.37 32.54
#